data_AF-A0A821N7P9-F1
#
_entry.id   AF-A0A821N7P9-F1
#
_cell.length_a   1.000
_cell.length_b   1.000
_cell.length_c   1.000
_cell.angle_alpha   90.00
_cell.angle_beta   90.00
_cell.angle_gamma   90.00
#
_symmetry.space_group_name_H-M   'P 1'
#
loop_
_entity.id
_entity.type
_entity.pdbx_description
1 polymer ?
#
loop_
_entity_poly.entity_id
_entity_poly.type
_entity_poly.pdbx_seq_one_letter_code
_entity_poly.pdbx_strand_id
1 'polypeptide(L)'
;MILELHQDEILALPEDIVHSLIHSSQIRIMNDLRTIFLVHDKRMFSLLSNQAFLNALWQTDYDQTKILTQLIPTTYVIGQMPSYVRECVLAMKNNWCIKPNLGGKGENMSIGTDASKEDWSHLLFDPNHQEWIVQQYQESVQYTSMNLSGMLFCCNDHCFN
;
A
#
# COMPACT_ATOMS: atom_id res chain seq x y z
N MET A 1 5.73 5.41 -26.19
CA MET A 1 4.70 5.87 -25.25
C MET A 1 4.64 4.85 -24.14
N ILE A 2 4.71 5.29 -22.88
CA ILE A 2 4.56 4.44 -21.69
C ILE A 2 3.17 4.76 -21.15
N LEU A 3 2.37 3.74 -20.87
CA LEU A 3 1.02 3.89 -20.32
C LEU A 3 1.05 3.57 -18.83
N GLU A 4 0.74 4.58 -18.01
CA GLU A 4 0.45 4.45 -16.58
C GLU A 4 -1.07 4.55 -16.42
N LEU A 5 -1.74 3.41 -16.27
CA LEU A 5 -3.19 3.32 -16.16
C LEU A 5 -3.61 3.04 -14.72
N HIS A 6 -4.69 3.66 -14.27
CA HIS A 6 -5.41 3.33 -13.04
C HIS A 6 -6.49 2.28 -13.30
N GLN A 7 -7.00 1.69 -12.22
CA GLN A 7 -7.98 0.60 -12.28
C GLN A 7 -9.30 1.04 -12.94
N ASP A 8 -9.79 2.21 -12.57
CA ASP A 8 -11.00 2.82 -13.12
C ASP A 8 -10.83 3.19 -14.60
N GLU A 9 -9.64 3.68 -14.99
CA GLU A 9 -9.33 3.95 -16.40
C GLU A 9 -9.40 2.67 -17.24
N ILE A 10 -8.87 1.55 -16.76
CA ILE A 10 -8.95 0.26 -17.47
C ILE A 10 -10.40 -0.21 -17.58
N LEU A 11 -11.18 -0.09 -16.50
CA LEU A 11 -12.59 -0.51 -16.49
C LEU A 11 -13.48 0.35 -17.40
N ALA A 12 -13.06 1.59 -17.70
CA ALA A 12 -13.76 2.48 -18.61
C ALA A 12 -13.38 2.28 -20.09
N LEU A 13 -12.32 1.51 -20.38
CA LEU A 13 -11.91 1.26 -21.76
C LEU A 13 -12.88 0.32 -22.48
N PRO A 14 -13.14 0.56 -23.78
CA PRO A 14 -13.82 -0.41 -24.63
C PRO A 14 -13.09 -1.76 -24.66
N GLU A 15 -13.86 -2.85 -24.76
CA GLU A 15 -13.35 -4.23 -24.69
C GLU A 15 -12.29 -4.52 -25.78
N ASP A 16 -12.45 -3.98 -26.98
CA ASP A 16 -11.51 -4.10 -28.09
C ASP A 16 -10.16 -3.40 -27.81
N ILE A 17 -10.19 -2.28 -27.08
CA ILE A 17 -8.98 -1.58 -26.64
C ILE A 17 -8.27 -2.40 -25.55
N VAL A 18 -9.02 -2.95 -24.59
CA VAL A 18 -8.44 -3.83 -23.56
C VAL A 18 -7.79 -5.07 -24.18
N HIS A 19 -8.45 -5.71 -25.15
CA HIS A 19 -7.85 -6.83 -25.89
C HIS A 19 -6.57 -6.43 -26.62
N SER A 20 -6.56 -5.25 -27.25
CA SER A 20 -5.37 -4.73 -27.92
C SER A 20 -4.22 -4.47 -26.93
N LEU A 21 -4.52 -3.95 -25.73
CA LEU A 21 -3.53 -3.75 -24.67
C LEU A 21 -2.94 -5.08 -24.16
N ILE A 22 -3.75 -6.13 -24.06
CA ILE A 22 -3.32 -7.45 -23.57
C ILE A 22 -2.50 -8.21 -24.61
N HIS A 23 -2.91 -8.17 -25.88
CA HIS A 23 -2.36 -9.05 -26.92
C HIS A 23 -1.34 -8.38 -27.86
N SER A 24 -1.25 -7.05 -27.88
CA SER A 24 -0.33 -6.36 -28.77
C SER A 24 1.10 -6.39 -28.24
N SER A 25 1.99 -7.02 -29.01
CA SER A 25 3.44 -6.95 -28.78
C SER A 25 4.06 -5.58 -29.11
N GLN A 26 3.28 -4.67 -29.73
CA GLN A 26 3.73 -3.33 -30.10
C GLN A 26 3.50 -2.30 -28.97
N ILE A 27 2.58 -2.59 -28.04
CA ILE A 27 2.29 -1.72 -26.91
C ILE A 27 3.12 -2.18 -25.72
N ARG A 28 4.07 -1.34 -25.30
CA ARG A 28 4.84 -1.57 -24.08
C ARG A 28 4.12 -0.95 -22.89
N ILE A 29 3.39 -1.77 -22.15
CA ILE A 29 2.84 -1.39 -20.85
C ILE A 29 3.91 -1.66 -19.79
N MET A 30 4.23 -0.67 -18.97
CA MET A 30 5.28 -0.81 -17.95
C MET A 30 4.88 -1.78 -16.84
N ASN A 31 3.60 -1.75 -16.44
CA ASN A 31 3.04 -2.65 -15.45
C ASN A 31 2.15 -3.68 -16.15
N ASP A 32 2.30 -4.96 -15.80
CA ASP A 32 1.30 -5.95 -16.15
C ASP A 32 -0.08 -5.48 -15.65
N LEU A 33 -1.12 -5.57 -16.48
CA LEU A 33 -2.46 -5.09 -16.10
C LEU A 33 -2.93 -5.75 -14.79
N ARG A 34 -2.57 -7.01 -14.53
CA ARG A 34 -2.88 -7.70 -13.27
C ARG A 34 -2.22 -7.02 -12.07
N THR A 35 -0.99 -6.53 -12.24
CA THR A 35 -0.28 -5.74 -11.22
C THR A 35 -0.99 -4.43 -10.94
N ILE A 36 -1.64 -3.81 -11.93
CA ILE A 36 -2.45 -2.59 -11.72
C ILE A 36 -3.63 -2.89 -10.80
N PHE A 37 -4.37 -3.97 -11.07
CA PHE A 37 -5.51 -4.38 -10.24
C PHE A 37 -5.11 -4.87 -8.84
N LEU A 38 -3.92 -5.47 -8.68
CA LEU A 38 -3.47 -6.00 -7.40
C LEU A 38 -2.74 -4.96 -6.54
N VAL A 39 -1.87 -4.13 -7.10
CA VAL A 39 -0.94 -3.31 -6.29
C VAL A 39 -1.46 -1.90 -6.02
N HIS A 40 -2.41 -1.39 -6.81
CA HIS A 40 -2.98 -0.06 -6.58
C HIS A 40 -3.99 -0.02 -5.43
N ASP A 41 -4.50 -1.18 -5.01
CA ASP A 41 -5.32 -1.28 -3.81
C ASP A 41 -4.43 -1.48 -2.59
N LYS A 42 -4.34 -0.45 -1.74
CA LYS A 42 -3.45 -0.47 -0.58
C LYS A 42 -3.87 -1.51 0.47
N ARG A 43 -5.09 -2.06 0.41
CA ARG A 43 -5.52 -3.18 1.28
C ARG A 43 -4.66 -4.42 1.03
N MET A 44 -4.08 -4.59 -0.16
CA MET A 44 -3.16 -5.70 -0.41
C MET A 44 -1.92 -5.67 0.50
N PHE A 45 -1.48 -4.49 0.95
CA PHE A 45 -0.39 -4.41 1.93
C PHE A 45 -0.75 -5.06 3.26
N SER A 46 -2.03 -5.15 3.66
CA SER A 46 -2.39 -5.85 4.90
C SER A 46 -2.16 -7.36 4.82
N LEU A 47 -2.27 -7.92 3.61
CA LEU A 47 -1.93 -9.32 3.34
C LEU A 47 -0.42 -9.50 3.24
N LEU A 48 0.26 -8.61 2.50
CA LEU A 48 1.70 -8.72 2.29
C LEU A 48 2.53 -8.42 3.54
N SER A 49 2.03 -7.61 4.49
CA SER A 49 2.67 -7.43 5.80
C SER A 49 2.34 -8.56 6.79
N ASN A 50 1.52 -9.55 6.41
CA ASN A 50 1.15 -10.67 7.26
C ASN A 50 2.05 -11.88 6.98
N GLN A 51 2.95 -12.18 7.93
CA GLN A 51 3.88 -13.29 7.82
C GLN A 51 3.20 -14.65 7.64
N ALA A 52 2.09 -14.90 8.35
CA ALA A 52 1.39 -16.17 8.24
C ALA A 52 0.79 -16.35 6.84
N PHE A 53 0.26 -15.27 6.26
CA PHE A 53 -0.23 -15.27 4.89
C PHE A 53 0.90 -15.53 3.89
N LEU A 54 2.03 -14.82 4.00
CA LEU A 54 3.17 -15.03 3.10
C LEU A 54 3.77 -16.44 3.24
N ASN A 55 3.90 -16.97 4.46
CA ASN A 55 4.38 -18.34 4.68
C ASN A 55 3.45 -19.38 4.03
N ALA A 56 2.14 -19.17 4.09
CA ALA A 56 1.16 -20.07 3.46
C ALA A 56 1.24 -20.01 1.92
N LEU A 57 1.54 -18.83 1.37
CA LEU A 57 1.72 -18.62 -0.08
C LEU A 57 3.05 -19.19 -0.58
N TRP A 58 4.12 -19.02 0.18
CA TRP A 58 5.50 -19.33 -0.20
C TRP A 58 6.08 -20.45 0.67
N GLN A 59 5.36 -21.58 0.70
CA GLN A 59 5.53 -22.74 1.59
C GLN A 59 6.97 -23.28 1.72
N THR A 60 7.86 -22.91 0.80
CA THR A 60 9.23 -23.43 0.68
C THR A 60 10.32 -22.43 1.08
N ASP A 61 10.01 -21.17 1.39
CA ASP A 61 11.05 -20.15 1.64
C ASP A 61 10.71 -19.18 2.79
N TYR A 62 10.87 -19.69 4.01
CA TYR A 62 10.58 -18.93 5.24
C TYR A 62 11.53 -17.75 5.46
N ASP A 63 12.78 -17.84 4.98
CA ASP A 63 13.73 -16.75 5.13
C ASP A 63 13.38 -15.59 4.20
N GLN A 64 13.01 -15.87 2.95
CA GLN A 64 12.57 -14.82 2.02
C GLN A 64 11.27 -14.16 2.47
N THR A 65 10.27 -14.93 2.91
CA THR A 65 9.02 -14.35 3.41
C THR A 65 9.24 -13.48 4.65
N LYS A 66 10.17 -13.83 5.53
CA LYS A 66 10.57 -13.02 6.68
C LYS A 66 11.26 -11.72 6.27
N ILE A 67 12.14 -11.76 5.27
CA ILE A 67 12.76 -10.55 4.73
C ILE A 67 11.68 -9.65 4.13
N LEU A 68 10.76 -10.21 3.33
CA LEU A 68 9.69 -9.45 2.70
C LEU A 68 8.78 -8.75 3.72
N THR A 69 8.34 -9.43 4.78
CA THR A 69 7.49 -8.78 5.80
C THR A 69 8.21 -7.67 6.55
N GLN A 70 9.54 -7.74 6.72
CA GLN A 70 10.31 -6.67 7.36
C GLN A 70 10.43 -5.43 6.47
N LEU A 71 10.35 -5.60 5.15
CA LEU A 71 10.44 -4.51 4.17
C LEU A 71 9.10 -3.88 3.85
N ILE A 72 7.99 -4.52 4.21
CA ILE A 72 6.63 -4.04 3.99
C ILE A 72 6.08 -3.49 5.31
N PRO A 73 5.78 -2.18 5.41
CA PRO A 73 5.17 -1.57 6.57
C PRO A 73 3.91 -2.30 6.98
N THR A 74 3.79 -2.52 8.28
CA THR A 74 2.62 -3.14 8.88
C THR A 74 1.37 -2.37 8.44
N THR A 75 0.39 -3.09 7.88
CA THR A 75 -0.84 -2.47 7.36
C THR A 75 -2.06 -3.23 7.86
N TYR A 76 -3.11 -2.49 8.22
CA TYR A 76 -4.42 -3.02 8.62
C TYR A 76 -5.53 -2.33 7.84
N VAL A 77 -6.56 -3.09 7.47
CA VAL A 77 -7.83 -2.53 7.00
C VAL A 77 -8.67 -2.18 8.22
N ILE A 78 -9.17 -0.95 8.33
CA ILE A 78 -9.80 -0.42 9.55
C ILE A 78 -10.94 -1.33 10.02
N GLY A 79 -11.83 -1.74 9.12
CA GLY A 79 -13.00 -2.56 9.46
C GLY A 79 -12.69 -4.01 9.82
N GLN A 80 -11.49 -4.50 9.49
CA GLN A 80 -11.05 -5.87 9.78
C GLN A 80 -10.06 -5.93 10.94
N MET A 81 -9.63 -4.78 11.46
CA MET A 81 -8.64 -4.68 12.51
C MET A 81 -9.22 -5.18 13.85
N PRO A 82 -8.55 -6.12 14.54
CA PRO A 82 -8.96 -6.54 15.88
C PRO A 82 -8.98 -5.36 16.86
N SER A 83 -9.88 -5.40 17.85
CA SER A 83 -10.04 -4.31 18.84
C SER A 83 -8.75 -3.97 19.57
N TYR A 84 -7.97 -4.97 20.00
CA TYR A 84 -6.69 -4.74 20.67
C TYR A 84 -5.65 -4.05 19.78
N VAL A 85 -5.63 -4.35 18.48
CA VAL A 85 -4.74 -3.66 17.52
C VAL A 85 -5.21 -2.22 17.35
N ARG A 86 -6.52 -1.99 17.27
CA ARG A 86 -7.11 -0.65 17.16
C ARG A 86 -6.74 0.23 18.35
N GLU A 87 -6.80 -0.32 19.57
CA GLU A 87 -6.39 0.37 20.79
C GLU A 87 -4.89 0.73 20.78
N CYS A 88 -4.03 -0.20 20.34
CA CYS A 88 -2.60 0.06 20.18
C CYS A 88 -2.33 1.17 19.14
N VAL A 89 -3.00 1.14 17.98
CA VAL A 89 -2.90 2.17 16.94
C VAL A 89 -3.32 3.54 17.47
N LEU A 90 -4.40 3.59 18.25
CA LEU A 90 -4.87 4.82 18.87
C LEU A 90 -3.86 5.36 19.89
N ALA A 91 -3.33 4.48 20.75
CA ALA A 91 -2.35 4.85 21.77
C ALA A 91 -1.00 5.31 21.18
N MET A 92 -0.60 4.72 20.05
CA MET A 92 0.67 4.96 19.38
C MET A 92 0.49 5.75 18.08
N LYS A 93 -0.50 6.66 18.00
CA LYS A 93 -0.91 7.34 16.75
C LYS A 93 0.26 7.84 15.91
N ASN A 94 1.30 8.40 16.54
CA ASN A 94 2.46 8.98 15.87
C ASN A 94 3.26 7.98 15.01
N ASN A 95 3.09 6.68 15.23
CA ASN A 95 3.76 5.61 14.45
C ASN A 95 2.95 5.19 13.21
N TRP A 96 1.81 5.84 12.93
CA TRP A 96 0.84 5.39 11.95
C TRP A 96 0.37 6.53 11.06
N CYS A 97 -0.08 6.17 9.85
CA CYS A 97 -0.87 7.03 8.98
C CYS A 97 -2.18 6.32 8.60
N ILE A 98 -3.24 7.11 8.41
CA ILE A 98 -4.54 6.66 7.90
C ILE A 98 -4.71 7.21 6.50
N LYS A 99 -5.14 6.37 5.56
CA LYS A 99 -5.38 6.79 4.16
C LYS A 99 -6.44 5.94 3.47
N PRO A 100 -7.13 6.48 2.45
CA PRO A 100 -8.01 5.69 1.60
C PRO A 100 -7.28 4.51 0.96
N ASN A 101 -7.97 3.38 0.82
CA ASN A 101 -7.46 2.19 0.15
C ASN A 101 -7.13 2.47 -1.32
N LEU A 102 -8.02 3.17 -2.02
CA LEU A 102 -7.85 3.59 -3.40
C LEU A 102 -7.24 5.00 -3.49
N GLY A 103 -6.86 5.43 -4.68
CA GLY A 103 -6.27 6.75 -4.93
C GLY A 103 -4.75 6.78 -4.84
N GLY A 104 -4.12 7.49 -5.80
CA GLY A 104 -2.69 7.73 -5.83
C GLY A 104 -2.30 9.04 -5.12
N LYS A 105 -1.01 9.33 -5.03
CA LYS A 105 -0.44 10.66 -4.68
C LYS A 105 -0.67 11.18 -3.25
N GLY A 106 -1.17 10.36 -2.33
CA GLY A 106 -1.26 10.72 -0.91
C GLY A 106 -2.43 11.66 -0.56
N GLU A 107 -3.40 11.80 -1.46
CA GLU A 107 -4.62 12.57 -1.18
C GLU A 107 -5.38 11.96 0.01
N ASN A 108 -5.88 12.83 0.90
CA ASN A 108 -6.60 12.45 2.12
C ASN A 108 -5.82 11.55 3.09
N MET A 109 -4.48 11.59 3.05
CA MET A 109 -3.66 10.94 4.08
C MET A 109 -3.62 11.79 5.35
N SER A 110 -3.89 11.16 6.50
CA SER A 110 -3.68 11.74 7.82
C SER A 110 -2.46 11.08 8.47
N ILE A 111 -1.44 11.86 8.81
CA ILE A 111 -0.27 11.38 9.55
C ILE A 111 -0.55 11.55 11.03
N GLY A 112 -0.30 10.51 11.82
CA GLY A 112 -0.63 10.52 13.23
C GLY A 112 0.14 11.56 14.03
N THR A 113 1.33 12.01 13.62
CA THR A 113 2.05 13.12 14.26
C THR A 113 1.33 14.45 14.15
N ASP A 114 0.63 14.66 13.03
CA ASP A 114 0.06 15.95 12.66
C ASP A 114 -1.41 16.07 13.08
N ALA A 115 -2.09 14.94 13.23
CA ALA A 115 -3.48 14.87 13.67
C ALA A 115 -3.65 15.06 15.19
N SER A 116 -4.71 15.72 15.61
CA SER A 116 -5.15 15.70 17.01
C SER A 116 -5.57 14.28 17.44
N LYS A 117 -5.67 14.02 18.74
CA LYS A 117 -6.13 12.70 19.22
C LYS A 117 -7.59 12.47 18.86
N GLU A 118 -8.37 13.54 18.91
CA GLU A 118 -9.80 13.56 18.61
C GLU A 118 -10.02 13.24 17.13
N ASP A 119 -9.34 13.94 16.22
CA ASP A 119 -9.44 13.69 14.78
C ASP A 119 -8.97 12.28 14.43
N TRP A 120 -7.87 11.83 15.02
CA TRP A 120 -7.35 10.48 14.80
C TRP A 120 -8.35 9.40 15.22
N SER A 121 -8.98 9.59 16.39
CA SER A 121 -10.05 8.71 16.87
C SER A 121 -11.23 8.73 15.90
N HIS A 122 -11.71 9.92 15.50
CA HIS A 122 -12.79 10.04 14.53
C HIS A 122 -12.50 9.26 13.24
N LEU A 123 -11.30 9.42 12.66
CA LEU A 123 -10.90 8.68 11.47
C LEU A 123 -10.93 7.16 11.67
N LEU A 124 -10.44 6.67 12.80
CA LEU A 124 -10.29 5.25 13.10
C LEU A 124 -11.61 4.53 13.41
N PHE A 125 -12.60 5.27 13.89
CA PHE A 125 -13.91 4.72 14.30
C PHE A 125 -15.06 5.11 13.36
N ASP A 126 -14.82 5.92 12.32
CA ASP A 126 -15.85 6.28 11.34
C ASP A 126 -16.34 5.05 10.55
N PRO A 127 -17.66 4.78 10.52
CA PRO A 127 -18.26 3.73 9.68
C PRO A 127 -18.01 3.91 8.17
N ASN A 128 -17.67 5.11 7.69
CA ASN A 128 -17.34 5.37 6.29
C ASN A 128 -15.89 5.01 5.94
N HIS A 129 -15.04 4.80 6.94
CA HIS A 129 -13.63 4.47 6.74
C HIS A 129 -13.32 2.98 6.91
N GLN A 130 -14.32 2.10 6.89
CA GLN A 130 -14.09 0.65 7.11
C GLN A 130 -13.13 0.05 6.08
N GLU A 131 -13.14 0.55 4.85
CA GLU A 131 -12.26 0.11 3.77
C GLU A 131 -10.92 0.87 3.72
N TRP A 132 -10.76 1.92 4.53
CA TRP A 132 -9.48 2.63 4.61
C TRP A 132 -8.44 1.77 5.32
N ILE A 133 -7.18 2.16 5.15
CA ILE A 133 -6.07 1.48 5.80
C ILE A 133 -5.41 2.34 6.87
N VAL A 134 -4.95 1.66 7.91
CA VAL A 134 -3.93 2.15 8.84
C VAL A 134 -2.62 1.49 8.43
N GLN A 135 -1.58 2.29 8.20
CA GLN A 135 -0.26 1.77 7.83
C GLN A 135 0.80 2.38 8.73
N GLN A 136 1.80 1.58 9.10
CA GLN A 136 2.93 2.06 9.86
C GLN A 136 3.61 3.19 9.09
N TYR A 137 3.73 4.35 9.75
CA TYR A 137 4.33 5.52 9.16
C TYR A 137 5.85 5.36 9.13
N GLN A 138 6.45 5.71 8.01
CA GLN A 138 7.89 5.74 7.81
C GLN A 138 8.26 7.17 7.42
N GLU A 139 9.16 7.79 8.18
CA GLU A 139 9.63 9.12 7.86
C GLU A 139 10.40 9.12 6.53
N SER A 140 10.18 10.15 5.73
CA SER A 140 10.95 10.32 4.50
C SER A 140 12.36 10.73 4.85
N VAL A 141 13.35 10.08 4.26
CA VAL A 141 14.76 10.46 4.42
C VAL A 141 15.09 11.47 3.34
N GLN A 142 15.70 12.59 3.72
CA GLN A 142 16.23 13.54 2.75
C GLN A 142 17.60 13.04 2.27
N TYR A 143 17.68 12.64 1.00
CA TYR A 143 18.95 12.26 0.38
C TYR A 143 19.34 13.34 -0.63
N THR A 144 20.41 14.08 -0.33
CA THR A 144 20.84 15.25 -1.10
C THR A 144 19.72 16.30 -1.23
N SER A 145 19.27 16.63 -2.44
CA SER A 145 18.17 17.55 -2.74
C SER A 145 16.83 16.84 -2.98
N MET A 146 16.75 15.52 -2.81
CA MET A 146 15.55 14.73 -3.03
C MET A 146 14.95 14.26 -1.71
N ASN A 147 13.63 14.42 -1.57
CA ASN A 147 12.86 13.79 -0.52
C ASN A 147 12.55 12.36 -0.96
N LEU A 148 13.18 11.40 -0.30
CA LEU A 148 12.96 9.99 -0.56
C LEU A 148 11.86 9.48 0.38
N SER A 149 10.65 9.30 -0.15
CA SER A 149 9.56 8.62 0.53
C SER A 149 9.34 7.27 -0.13
N GLY A 150 9.56 6.15 0.56
CA GLY A 150 9.38 4.84 -0.08
C GLY A 150 9.44 3.64 0.86
N MET A 151 8.61 2.65 0.55
CA MET A 151 8.85 1.23 0.87
C MET A 151 9.82 0.71 -0.19
N LEU A 152 11.00 0.28 0.22
CA LEU A 152 12.10 -0.17 -0.65
C LEU A 152 12.67 0.90 -1.61
N PHE A 153 13.83 1.44 -1.24
CA PHE A 153 14.83 1.82 -2.23
C PHE A 153 15.66 0.59 -2.55
N CYS A 154 15.49 -0.01 -3.72
CA CYS A 154 16.42 -1.00 -4.24
C CYS A 154 17.11 -0.44 -5.49
N CYS A 155 18.43 -0.34 -5.48
CA CYS A 155 19.24 -0.03 -6.65
C CYS A 155 20.34 -1.09 -6.76
N ASN A 156 20.43 -1.78 -7.92
CA ASN A 156 21.42 -2.83 -8.17
C ASN A 156 21.49 -3.86 -7.02
N ASP A 157 20.35 -4.44 -6.65
CA ASP A 157 20.19 -5.44 -5.59
C ASP A 157 20.56 -4.96 -4.16
N HIS A 158 20.76 -3.66 -3.96
CA HIS A 158 21.00 -3.08 -2.64
C HIS A 158 19.76 -2.35 -2.13
N CYS A 159 19.25 -2.81 -0.98
CA CYS A 159 18.19 -2.12 -0.24
C CYS A 159 18.79 -1.00 0.62
N PHE A 160 18.26 0.22 0.48
CA PHE A 160 18.58 1.35 1.35
C PHE A 160 17.45 1.51 2.36
N ASN A 161 17.69 1.04 3.60
CA ASN A 161 16.90 1.33 4.79
C ASN A 161 17.79 2.05 5.81
#